data_AF-A0A1G7M9E7-F1
#
_entry.id   AF-A0A1G7M9E7-F1
#
_cell.length_a   1.000
_cell.length_b   1.000
_cell.length_c   1.000
_cell.angle_alpha   90.00
_cell.angle_beta   90.00
_cell.angle_gamma   90.00
#
_symmetry.space_group_name_H-M   'P 1'
#
loop_
_entity.id
_entity.type
_entity.pdbx_description
1 polymer ?
#
loop_
_entity_poly.entity_id
_entity_poly.type
_entity_poly.pdbx_seq_one_letter_code
_entity_poly.pdbx_strand_id
1 'polypeptide(L)'
;MNKIVCLTLICSMITGVLYSQTPKEEKELLKAVDQFTNANKQNWDDLEKLMNSLPDSEIVQRTDKFRNAAFVKSFNSFSQKNGDKYAAVRSAKFAQYAPPPPALLALEWDTTSLRTPNGVTSNIDLFSVILLRTFDPGLTAQIANSMFVLTIFSDTTLQPLALRYYRVKGMFGTQLYTRHLSGDFWQVWAADRILAISFRYDVRQGIISAASRTKLDDPAYAKISWPHSIAKPANETVRLMDDLVQSIWDSYPEIGYENEDRYLRYRQLQTIKLAAFHNSNRGRYRKAIEQELRSLAQPPATLTGFKELTTAEDDITPYRDSTYNAATFLYPRQWASAIQMAALSYFQLNPKEYARRVQHTAIFGLNSYARQLNNDEWEVWNVGALDACSYIWDLRTGHASKARYWVQEDTRF
;
A
#
# COMPACT_ATOMS: atom_id res chain seq x y z
N MET A 1 -9.70 -5.07 -24.63
CA MET A 1 -10.01 -4.32 -23.41
C MET A 1 -8.82 -3.43 -23.11
N ASN A 2 -8.99 -2.11 -23.20
CA ASN A 2 -7.87 -1.17 -23.32
C ASN A 2 -7.03 -1.12 -22.04
N LYS A 3 -5.70 -1.12 -22.23
CA LYS A 3 -4.62 -1.15 -21.21
C LYS A 3 -4.63 0.05 -20.23
N ILE A 4 -5.60 0.96 -20.34
CA ILE A 4 -5.66 2.24 -19.63
C ILE A 4 -6.31 2.16 -18.24
N VAL A 5 -7.11 1.12 -17.97
CA VAL A 5 -7.69 0.93 -16.62
C VAL A 5 -6.59 0.75 -15.54
N CYS A 6 -5.36 0.42 -15.95
CA CYS A 6 -4.28 -0.02 -15.08
C CYS A 6 -3.76 1.04 -14.09
N LEU A 7 -3.54 2.31 -14.45
CA LEU A 7 -2.94 3.26 -13.51
C LEU A 7 -3.92 3.67 -12.39
N THR A 8 -5.19 3.84 -12.75
CA THR A 8 -6.29 4.19 -11.85
C THR A 8 -6.68 3.02 -10.95
N LEU A 9 -6.61 1.78 -11.45
CA LEU A 9 -6.90 0.56 -10.68
C LEU A 9 -5.71 0.11 -9.81
N ILE A 10 -4.46 0.37 -10.23
CA ILE A 10 -3.28 0.15 -9.39
C ILE A 10 -3.27 1.11 -8.20
N CYS A 11 -3.65 2.38 -8.40
CA CYS A 11 -3.78 3.33 -7.30
C CYS A 11 -4.94 2.97 -6.35
N SER A 12 -6.07 2.44 -6.84
CA SER A 12 -7.21 2.06 -5.99
C SER A 12 -7.04 0.73 -5.24
N MET A 13 -6.06 -0.09 -5.59
CA MET A 13 -5.74 -1.35 -4.90
C MET A 13 -4.68 -1.20 -3.79
N ILE A 14 -4.23 0.01 -3.49
CA ILE A 14 -3.25 0.28 -2.42
C ILE A 14 -3.96 0.23 -1.05
N THR A 15 -4.40 -0.95 -0.64
CA THR A 15 -4.76 -1.21 0.75
C THR A 15 -3.51 -1.67 1.49
N GLY A 16 -2.90 -0.74 2.22
CA GLY A 16 -1.81 -1.04 3.14
C GLY A 16 -0.54 -0.32 2.78
N VAL A 17 -0.54 1.01 2.91
CA VAL A 17 0.72 1.66 3.21
C VAL A 17 1.09 1.22 4.62
N LEU A 18 2.13 0.39 4.73
CA LEU A 18 2.72 -0.03 6.00
C LEU A 18 3.39 1.21 6.61
N TYR A 19 2.62 1.97 7.39
CA TYR A 19 3.12 3.16 8.06
C TYR A 19 3.78 2.75 9.37
N SER A 20 5.04 2.36 9.34
CA SER A 20 5.77 2.13 10.60
C SER A 20 5.99 3.44 11.37
N GLN A 21 6.06 3.35 12.71
CA GLN A 21 6.55 4.44 13.54
C GLN A 21 7.85 5.00 12.97
N THR A 22 7.80 6.30 12.75
CA THR A 22 8.75 7.08 11.99
C THR A 22 9.89 7.49 12.94
N PRO A 23 11.13 6.98 12.77
CA PRO A 23 12.30 7.57 13.44
C PRO A 23 12.38 9.07 13.17
N LYS A 24 13.11 9.81 13.99
CA LYS A 24 13.22 11.27 13.87
C LYS A 24 13.59 11.69 12.45
N GLU A 25 14.49 10.95 11.82
CA GLU A 25 14.99 11.17 10.46
C GLU A 25 13.88 11.03 9.40
N GLU A 26 12.99 10.03 9.55
CA GLU A 26 11.86 9.83 8.64
C GLU A 26 10.80 10.94 8.84
N LYS A 27 10.63 11.47 10.06
CA LYS A 27 9.72 12.61 10.35
C LYS A 27 10.23 13.90 9.72
N GLU A 28 11.53 14.15 9.83
CA GLU A 28 12.17 15.31 9.19
C GLU A 28 12.07 15.24 7.66
N LEU A 29 12.24 14.03 7.09
CA LEU A 29 12.08 13.83 5.66
C LEU A 29 10.62 14.02 5.22
N LEU A 30 9.64 13.49 5.95
CA LEU A 30 8.22 13.74 5.69
C LEU A 30 7.87 15.22 5.75
N LYS A 31 8.41 15.98 6.71
CA LYS A 31 8.23 17.43 6.77
C LYS A 31 8.81 18.14 5.54
N ALA A 32 9.99 17.72 5.07
CA ALA A 32 10.58 18.25 3.85
C ALA A 32 9.72 17.91 2.62
N VAL A 33 9.15 16.71 2.57
CA VAL A 33 8.19 16.29 1.54
C VAL A 33 6.94 17.17 1.58
N ASP A 34 6.35 17.41 2.76
CA ASP A 34 5.17 18.28 2.91
C ASP A 34 5.43 19.69 2.39
N GLN A 35 6.58 20.27 2.74
CA GLN A 35 7.01 21.58 2.25
C GLN A 35 7.15 21.60 0.72
N PHE A 36 7.78 20.56 0.15
CA PHE A 36 7.95 20.42 -1.29
C PHE A 36 6.59 20.30 -2.00
N THR A 37 5.71 19.40 -1.54
CA THR A 37 4.43 19.14 -2.21
C THR A 37 3.49 20.33 -2.09
N ASN A 38 3.49 21.03 -0.95
CA ASN A 38 2.69 22.26 -0.80
C ASN A 38 3.19 23.39 -1.69
N ALA A 39 4.51 23.59 -1.79
CA ALA A 39 5.10 24.60 -2.68
C ALA A 39 4.86 24.29 -4.17
N ASN A 40 4.62 23.03 -4.52
CA ASN A 40 4.41 22.57 -5.90
C ASN A 40 2.98 22.12 -6.18
N LYS A 41 2.01 22.47 -5.33
CA LYS A 41 0.62 22.04 -5.47
C LYS A 41 0.02 22.44 -6.82
N GLN A 42 0.20 23.69 -7.24
CA GLN A 42 -0.30 24.15 -8.54
C GLN A 42 0.34 23.38 -9.70
N ASN A 43 1.65 23.10 -9.63
CA ASN A 43 2.36 22.31 -10.65
C ASN A 43 1.81 20.87 -10.75
N TRP A 44 1.39 20.28 -9.62
CA TRP A 44 0.71 18.99 -9.60
C TRP A 44 -0.69 19.08 -10.22
N ASP A 45 -1.48 20.08 -9.84
CA ASP A 45 -2.84 20.28 -10.37
C ASP A 45 -2.81 20.51 -11.89
N ASP A 46 -1.80 21.22 -12.40
CA ASP A 46 -1.59 21.43 -13.84
C ASP A 46 -1.15 20.14 -14.56
N LEU A 47 -0.30 19.32 -13.92
CA LEU A 47 0.07 18.00 -14.43
C LEU A 47 -1.15 17.07 -14.48
N GLU A 48 -1.99 17.04 -13.43
CA GLU A 48 -3.22 16.25 -13.40
C GLU A 48 -4.15 16.63 -14.55
N LYS A 49 -4.42 17.94 -14.72
CA LYS A 49 -5.24 18.45 -15.84
C LYS A 49 -4.67 18.05 -17.20
N LEU A 50 -3.36 18.20 -17.38
CA LEU A 50 -2.68 17.82 -18.61
C LEU A 50 -2.85 16.33 -18.89
N MET A 51 -2.58 15.45 -17.91
CA MET A 51 -2.70 14.00 -18.09
C MET A 51 -4.13 13.57 -18.39
N ASN A 52 -5.12 14.22 -17.78
CA ASN A 52 -6.54 13.95 -18.02
C ASN A 52 -7.03 14.45 -19.38
N SER A 53 -6.39 15.46 -19.98
CA SER A 53 -6.76 15.99 -21.30
C SER A 53 -6.24 15.16 -22.48
N LEU A 54 -5.22 14.32 -22.27
CA LEU A 54 -4.60 13.56 -23.34
C LEU A 54 -5.47 12.36 -23.69
N PRO A 55 -5.60 11.96 -24.96
CA PRO A 55 -6.29 10.73 -25.32
C PRO A 55 -5.44 9.50 -24.98
N ASP A 56 -6.11 8.39 -24.75
CA ASP A 56 -5.49 7.11 -24.37
C ASP A 56 -4.58 6.51 -25.44
N SER A 57 -4.78 6.90 -26.70
CA SER A 57 -3.99 6.47 -27.86
C SER A 57 -2.59 7.10 -27.93
N GLU A 58 -2.29 8.13 -27.14
CA GLU A 58 -1.04 8.91 -27.19
C GLU A 58 -0.04 8.54 -26.08
N ILE A 59 0.18 7.25 -25.83
CA ILE A 59 1.01 6.76 -24.70
C ILE A 59 2.44 7.33 -24.71
N VAL A 60 3.10 7.40 -25.87
CA VAL A 60 4.47 7.95 -25.99
C VAL A 60 4.49 9.43 -25.63
N GLN A 61 3.55 10.22 -26.19
CA GLN A 61 3.45 11.65 -25.87
C GLN A 61 3.08 11.89 -24.40
N ARG A 62 2.25 11.03 -23.79
CA ARG A 62 1.93 11.09 -22.35
C ARG A 62 3.17 10.89 -21.49
N THR A 63 4.00 9.90 -21.83
CA THR A 63 5.26 9.60 -21.11
C THR A 63 6.21 10.79 -21.18
N ASP A 64 6.42 11.35 -22.38
CA ASP A 64 7.29 12.51 -22.58
C ASP A 64 6.75 13.76 -21.88
N LYS A 65 5.44 14.02 -21.97
CA LYS A 65 4.79 15.15 -21.29
C LYS A 65 4.88 15.02 -19.77
N PHE A 66 4.70 13.82 -19.21
CA PHE A 66 4.88 13.56 -17.78
C PHE A 66 6.31 13.85 -17.34
N ARG A 67 7.32 13.28 -18.02
CA ARG A 67 8.75 13.48 -17.69
C ARG A 67 9.16 14.95 -17.73
N ASN A 68 8.56 15.72 -18.64
CA ASN A 68 8.90 17.13 -18.83
C ASN A 68 8.07 18.12 -17.99
N ALA A 69 7.08 17.64 -17.23
CA ALA A 69 6.21 18.48 -16.42
C ALA A 69 6.97 19.19 -15.30
N ALA A 70 6.54 20.40 -14.96
CA ALA A 70 7.18 21.24 -13.94
C ALA A 70 7.24 20.54 -12.57
N PHE A 71 6.17 19.83 -12.19
CA PHE A 71 6.15 19.04 -10.96
C PHE A 71 7.23 17.96 -10.96
N VAL A 72 7.37 17.19 -12.05
CA VAL A 72 8.33 16.09 -12.16
C VAL A 72 9.77 16.59 -12.15
N LYS A 73 10.06 17.71 -12.82
CA LYS A 73 11.39 18.36 -12.74
C LYS A 73 11.73 18.81 -11.31
N SER A 74 10.75 19.38 -10.62
CA SER A 74 10.91 19.82 -9.22
C SER A 74 11.07 18.62 -8.28
N PHE A 75 10.33 17.53 -8.50
CA PHE A 75 10.46 16.26 -7.79
C PHE A 75 11.87 15.67 -7.97
N ASN A 76 12.39 15.62 -9.19
CA ASN A 76 13.74 15.11 -9.45
C ASN A 76 14.80 15.92 -8.70
N SER A 77 14.67 17.24 -8.70
CA SER A 77 15.58 18.14 -7.95
C SER A 77 15.47 17.93 -6.44
N PHE A 78 14.25 17.79 -5.92
CA PHE A 78 13.99 17.49 -4.51
C PHE A 78 14.57 16.13 -4.10
N SER A 79 14.36 15.09 -4.92
CA SER A 79 14.85 13.73 -4.70
C SER A 79 16.37 13.68 -4.66
N GLN A 80 17.04 14.36 -5.61
CA GLN A 80 18.50 14.50 -5.60
C GLN A 80 19.01 15.20 -4.33
N LYS A 81 18.41 16.33 -3.96
CA LYS A 81 18.80 17.10 -2.77
C LYS A 81 18.63 16.32 -1.46
N ASN A 82 17.61 15.47 -1.37
CA ASN A 82 17.31 14.67 -0.16
C ASN A 82 17.79 13.23 -0.27
N GLY A 83 18.56 12.89 -1.30
CA GLY A 83 18.93 11.51 -1.63
C GLY A 83 19.61 10.76 -0.49
N ASP A 84 20.52 11.41 0.23
CA ASP A 84 21.20 10.80 1.38
C ASP A 84 20.23 10.46 2.51
N LYS A 85 19.25 11.33 2.77
CA LYS A 85 18.22 11.11 3.79
C LYS A 85 17.30 9.96 3.39
N TYR A 86 16.88 9.91 2.12
CA TYR A 86 16.11 8.79 1.59
C TYR A 86 16.88 7.47 1.70
N ALA A 87 18.14 7.44 1.25
CA ALA A 87 18.98 6.27 1.28
C ALA A 87 19.17 5.75 2.72
N ALA A 88 19.42 6.63 3.69
CA ALA A 88 19.57 6.26 5.10
C ALA A 88 18.28 5.67 5.68
N VAL A 89 17.15 6.37 5.53
CA VAL A 89 15.86 5.95 6.09
C VAL A 89 15.37 4.64 5.46
N ARG A 90 15.37 4.54 4.12
CA ARG A 90 14.94 3.34 3.41
C ARG A 90 15.88 2.16 3.69
N SER A 91 17.20 2.35 3.67
CA SER A 91 18.14 1.26 4.02
C SER A 91 17.91 0.73 5.43
N ALA A 92 17.61 1.61 6.41
CA ALA A 92 17.29 1.19 7.77
C ALA A 92 15.99 0.35 7.84
N LYS A 93 14.99 0.63 7.01
CA LYS A 93 13.79 -0.23 6.89
C LYS A 93 14.10 -1.54 6.21
N PHE A 94 14.80 -1.50 5.08
CA PHE A 94 15.14 -2.68 4.29
C PHE A 94 16.01 -3.67 5.08
N ALA A 95 16.92 -3.17 5.93
CA ALA A 95 17.78 -4.00 6.78
C ALA A 95 17.04 -4.77 7.89
N GLN A 96 15.75 -4.49 8.13
CA GLN A 96 14.91 -5.25 9.07
C GLN A 96 14.48 -6.60 8.50
N TYR A 97 14.40 -6.70 7.17
CA TYR A 97 13.92 -7.88 6.48
C TYR A 97 14.97 -8.98 6.38
N ALA A 98 14.52 -10.22 6.37
CA ALA A 98 15.34 -11.39 6.19
C ALA A 98 15.90 -11.47 4.74
N PRO A 99 17.07 -12.07 4.54
CA PRO A 99 17.51 -12.46 3.20
C PRO A 99 16.59 -13.56 2.63
N PRO A 100 16.48 -13.69 1.30
CA PRO A 100 15.64 -14.71 0.68
C PRO A 100 16.16 -16.12 1.03
N PRO A 101 15.27 -17.10 1.27
CA PRO A 101 15.68 -18.48 1.50
C PRO A 101 16.37 -19.04 0.23
N PRO A 102 17.39 -19.92 0.37
CA PRO A 102 18.12 -20.46 -0.78
C PRO A 102 17.22 -21.13 -1.83
N ALA A 103 16.16 -21.80 -1.41
CA ALA A 103 15.20 -22.45 -2.31
C ALA A 103 14.45 -21.45 -3.21
N LEU A 104 14.19 -20.22 -2.74
CA LEU A 104 13.60 -19.15 -3.55
C LEU A 104 14.56 -18.67 -4.65
N LEU A 105 15.85 -18.61 -4.34
CA LEU A 105 16.88 -18.23 -5.32
C LEU A 105 17.11 -19.30 -6.38
N ALA A 106 16.82 -20.57 -6.06
CA ALA A 106 16.96 -21.70 -6.96
C ALA A 106 15.82 -21.85 -7.97
N LEU A 107 14.72 -21.10 -7.81
CA LEU A 107 13.63 -21.08 -8.78
C LEU A 107 14.07 -20.52 -10.14
N GLU A 108 13.32 -20.86 -11.19
CA GLU A 108 13.53 -20.27 -12.50
C GLU A 108 12.94 -18.87 -12.58
N TRP A 109 13.78 -17.88 -12.89
CA TRP A 109 13.41 -16.47 -12.97
C TRP A 109 13.35 -15.98 -14.41
N ASP A 110 12.15 -15.60 -14.86
CA ASP A 110 11.94 -14.96 -16.14
C ASP A 110 12.18 -13.44 -16.04
N THR A 111 13.12 -12.96 -16.86
CA THR A 111 13.52 -11.55 -16.97
C THR A 111 13.07 -10.91 -18.29
N THR A 112 12.48 -11.70 -19.19
CA THR A 112 12.22 -11.35 -20.60
C THR A 112 10.75 -11.02 -20.86
N SER A 113 9.80 -11.73 -20.24
CA SER A 113 8.36 -11.43 -20.38
C SER A 113 7.97 -10.04 -19.88
N LEU A 114 8.87 -9.40 -19.12
CA LEU A 114 8.69 -8.08 -18.53
C LEU A 114 9.31 -6.94 -19.36
N ARG A 115 9.92 -7.22 -20.52
CA ARG A 115 10.63 -6.23 -21.35
C ARG A 115 9.93 -5.98 -22.69
N THR A 116 8.60 -5.85 -22.68
CA THR A 116 7.89 -5.40 -23.88
C THR A 116 8.17 -3.90 -24.11
N PRO A 117 8.63 -3.48 -25.30
CA PRO A 117 8.74 -2.06 -25.63
C PRO A 117 7.39 -1.36 -25.45
N ASN A 118 7.37 -0.22 -24.75
CA ASN A 118 6.16 0.51 -24.34
C ASN A 118 5.25 -0.24 -23.34
N GLY A 119 5.73 -1.31 -22.70
CA GLY A 119 5.04 -1.98 -21.60
C GLY A 119 5.07 -1.17 -20.30
N VAL A 120 4.15 -1.44 -19.37
CA VAL A 120 4.07 -0.75 -18.06
C VAL A 120 5.39 -0.80 -17.29
N THR A 121 6.11 -1.91 -17.42
CA THR A 121 7.44 -2.16 -16.82
C THR A 121 8.57 -1.34 -17.45
N SER A 122 8.42 -0.84 -18.68
CA SER A 122 9.44 -0.01 -19.35
C SER A 122 9.53 1.41 -18.79
N ASN A 123 8.49 1.87 -18.09
CA ASN A 123 8.40 3.19 -17.45
C ASN A 123 8.26 3.06 -15.92
N ILE A 124 8.75 1.96 -15.36
CA ILE A 124 8.63 1.68 -13.92
C ILE A 124 9.31 2.75 -13.05
N ASP A 125 10.32 3.44 -13.60
CA ASP A 125 11.01 4.55 -12.94
C ASP A 125 10.09 5.74 -12.66
N LEU A 126 9.02 5.93 -13.45
CA LEU A 126 8.04 7.01 -13.25
C LEU A 126 7.23 6.85 -11.96
N PHE A 127 7.13 5.63 -11.42
CA PHE A 127 6.46 5.38 -10.14
C PHE A 127 7.27 5.90 -8.95
N SER A 128 8.52 6.33 -9.13
CA SER A 128 9.30 6.99 -8.07
C SER A 128 8.57 8.18 -7.45
N VAL A 129 7.73 8.89 -8.23
CA VAL A 129 6.91 10.02 -7.76
C VAL A 129 5.92 9.58 -6.68
N ILE A 130 5.25 8.43 -6.86
CA ILE A 130 4.28 7.92 -5.87
C ILE A 130 4.96 7.26 -4.66
N LEU A 131 6.26 6.97 -4.77
CA LEU A 131 7.09 6.42 -3.69
C LEU A 131 7.75 7.52 -2.83
N LEU A 132 7.41 8.78 -3.06
CA LEU A 132 7.94 9.95 -2.33
C LEU A 132 7.79 9.83 -0.81
N ARG A 133 6.69 9.23 -0.35
CA ARG A 133 6.35 9.01 1.06
C ARG A 133 6.51 7.56 1.50
N THR A 134 7.19 6.75 0.70
CA THR A 134 7.38 5.32 0.93
C THR A 134 8.81 5.03 1.38
N PHE A 135 8.92 4.45 2.56
CA PHE A 135 10.21 4.10 3.17
C PHE A 135 10.40 2.60 3.35
N ASP A 136 9.30 1.87 3.54
CA ASP A 136 9.25 0.43 3.69
C ASP A 136 9.17 -0.28 2.32
N PRO A 137 9.84 -1.43 2.13
CA PRO A 137 9.80 -2.16 0.85
C PRO A 137 8.42 -2.74 0.52
N GLY A 138 7.50 -2.88 1.47
CA GLY A 138 6.21 -3.55 1.25
C GLY A 138 5.31 -2.86 0.23
N LEU A 139 5.15 -1.53 0.31
CA LEU A 139 4.37 -0.80 -0.70
C LEU A 139 5.07 -0.81 -2.06
N THR A 140 6.40 -0.70 -2.08
CA THR A 140 7.19 -0.81 -3.31
C THR A 140 6.97 -2.17 -3.97
N ALA A 141 6.94 -3.25 -3.18
CA ALA A 141 6.65 -4.60 -3.64
C ALA A 141 5.20 -4.76 -4.12
N GLN A 142 4.22 -4.14 -3.48
CA GLN A 142 2.83 -4.17 -3.95
C GLN A 142 2.66 -3.46 -5.30
N ILE A 143 3.33 -2.31 -5.50
CA ILE A 143 3.36 -1.60 -6.78
C ILE A 143 3.99 -2.47 -7.85
N ALA A 144 5.18 -3.01 -7.57
CA ALA A 144 5.87 -3.91 -8.49
C ALA A 144 4.99 -5.13 -8.86
N ASN A 145 4.40 -5.80 -7.86
CA ASN A 145 3.54 -6.97 -8.08
C ASN A 145 2.32 -6.63 -8.93
N SER A 146 1.64 -5.53 -8.62
CA SER A 146 0.46 -5.08 -9.36
C SER A 146 0.78 -4.84 -10.84
N MET A 147 1.94 -4.27 -11.15
CA MET A 147 2.36 -4.11 -12.53
C MET A 147 2.67 -5.44 -13.23
N PHE A 148 3.35 -6.37 -12.55
CA PHE A 148 3.68 -7.66 -13.15
C PHE A 148 2.44 -8.49 -13.42
N VAL A 149 1.49 -8.49 -12.49
CA VAL A 149 0.19 -9.14 -12.65
C VAL A 149 -0.53 -8.61 -13.90
N LEU A 150 -0.49 -7.30 -14.16
CA LEU A 150 -1.06 -6.74 -15.39
C LEU A 150 -0.35 -7.20 -16.66
N THR A 151 0.99 -7.29 -16.64
CA THR A 151 1.74 -7.85 -17.76
C THR A 151 1.33 -9.30 -18.03
N ILE A 152 1.18 -10.12 -16.99
CA ILE A 152 0.70 -11.50 -17.09
C ILE A 152 -0.73 -11.54 -17.67
N PHE A 153 -1.64 -10.69 -17.19
CA PHE A 153 -3.01 -10.61 -17.72
C PHE A 153 -3.08 -10.19 -19.19
N SER A 154 -2.11 -9.41 -19.66
CA SER A 154 -2.04 -8.96 -21.04
C SER A 154 -1.50 -10.03 -22.00
N ASP A 155 -0.90 -11.09 -21.47
CA ASP A 155 -0.46 -12.26 -22.22
C ASP A 155 -1.60 -13.29 -22.29
N THR A 156 -2.17 -13.50 -23.48
CA THR A 156 -3.30 -14.41 -23.68
C THR A 156 -2.96 -15.86 -23.36
N THR A 157 -1.69 -16.24 -23.42
CA THR A 157 -1.23 -17.61 -23.09
C THR A 157 -1.20 -17.85 -21.57
N LEU A 158 -1.03 -16.78 -20.78
CA LEU A 158 -0.96 -16.85 -19.31
C LEU A 158 -2.27 -16.44 -18.63
N GLN A 159 -3.22 -15.85 -19.36
CA GLN A 159 -4.47 -15.32 -18.83
C GLN A 159 -5.27 -16.31 -17.95
N PRO A 160 -5.42 -17.60 -18.29
CA PRO A 160 -6.15 -18.54 -17.43
C PRO A 160 -5.48 -18.72 -16.05
N LEU A 161 -4.14 -18.80 -16.02
CA LEU A 161 -3.35 -18.90 -14.79
C LEU A 161 -3.41 -17.59 -13.99
N ALA A 162 -3.41 -16.45 -14.67
CA ALA A 162 -3.55 -15.12 -14.06
C ALA A 162 -4.90 -14.95 -13.35
N LEU A 163 -6.00 -15.41 -13.96
CA LEU A 163 -7.33 -15.37 -13.37
C LEU A 163 -7.42 -16.27 -12.13
N ARG A 164 -6.84 -17.47 -12.20
CA ARG A 164 -6.75 -18.39 -11.05
C ARG A 164 -6.00 -17.73 -9.90
N TYR A 165 -4.83 -17.16 -10.19
CA TYR A 165 -4.01 -16.42 -9.23
C TYR A 165 -4.78 -15.28 -8.57
N TYR A 166 -5.43 -14.42 -9.35
CA TYR A 166 -6.10 -13.23 -8.83
C TYR A 166 -7.29 -13.53 -7.90
N ARG A 167 -7.98 -14.65 -8.12
CA ARG A 167 -9.07 -15.10 -7.24
C ARG A 167 -8.58 -15.40 -5.82
N VAL A 168 -7.31 -15.74 -5.64
CA VAL A 168 -6.81 -16.26 -4.36
C VAL A 168 -5.65 -15.46 -3.76
N LYS A 169 -4.98 -14.60 -4.53
CA LYS A 169 -3.83 -13.83 -4.08
C LYS A 169 -4.07 -13.05 -2.78
N GLY A 170 -5.29 -12.54 -2.57
CA GLY A 170 -5.65 -11.75 -1.40
C GLY A 170 -5.74 -12.56 -0.10
N MET A 171 -5.78 -13.89 -0.19
CA MET A 171 -5.82 -14.76 0.98
C MET A 171 -4.43 -14.95 1.58
N PHE A 172 -3.40 -15.15 0.75
CA PHE A 172 -2.12 -15.68 1.19
C PHE A 172 -1.21 -14.69 1.93
N GLY A 173 -1.52 -13.40 1.89
CA GLY A 173 -0.54 -12.38 2.26
C GLY A 173 0.68 -12.42 1.34
N THR A 174 1.74 -11.73 1.74
CA THR A 174 2.98 -11.67 0.97
C THR A 174 4.16 -11.73 1.92
N GLN A 175 5.08 -12.66 1.65
CA GLN A 175 6.38 -12.71 2.29
C GLN A 175 7.34 -11.81 1.52
N LEU A 176 8.13 -11.04 2.25
CA LEU A 176 9.03 -10.04 1.71
C LEU A 176 10.44 -10.27 2.23
N TYR A 177 11.41 -10.28 1.32
CA TYR A 177 12.81 -10.49 1.63
C TYR A 177 13.65 -9.41 0.97
N THR A 178 14.76 -9.04 1.59
CA THR A 178 15.66 -8.03 1.05
C THR A 178 17.12 -8.47 1.14
N ARG A 179 17.95 -7.92 0.27
CA ARG A 179 19.41 -8.08 0.33
C ARG A 179 20.07 -6.82 -0.18
N HIS A 180 21.01 -6.28 0.59
CA HIS A 180 21.86 -5.19 0.11
C HIS A 180 22.80 -5.71 -0.98
N LEU A 181 22.88 -5.00 -2.10
CA LEU A 181 23.75 -5.36 -3.22
C LEU A 181 25.07 -4.60 -3.15
N SER A 182 25.00 -3.29 -3.40
CA SER A 182 26.12 -2.35 -3.34
C SER A 182 25.59 -0.91 -3.42
N GLY A 183 26.31 0.05 -2.84
CA GLY A 183 25.91 1.46 -2.83
C GLY A 183 24.48 1.64 -2.30
N ASP A 184 23.64 2.33 -3.08
CA ASP A 184 22.23 2.60 -2.76
C ASP A 184 21.26 1.52 -3.29
N PHE A 185 21.76 0.36 -3.73
CA PHE A 185 20.92 -0.68 -4.32
C PHE A 185 20.62 -1.83 -3.37
N TRP A 186 19.33 -2.15 -3.27
CA TRP A 186 18.81 -3.33 -2.59
C TRP A 186 18.07 -4.22 -3.59
N GLN A 187 18.20 -5.53 -3.45
CA GLN A 187 17.33 -6.48 -4.12
C GLN A 187 16.16 -6.81 -3.18
N VAL A 188 14.95 -6.83 -3.73
CA VAL A 188 13.72 -7.17 -3.02
C VAL A 188 13.11 -8.39 -3.69
N TRP A 189 12.64 -9.34 -2.89
CA TRP A 189 11.81 -10.46 -3.33
C TRP A 189 10.48 -10.40 -2.59
N ALA A 190 9.38 -10.38 -3.33
CA ALA A 190 8.04 -10.44 -2.77
C ALA A 190 7.33 -11.68 -3.31
N ALA A 191 6.84 -12.51 -2.41
CA ALA A 191 6.37 -13.85 -2.69
C ALA A 191 5.01 -14.09 -2.03
N ASP A 192 4.04 -14.53 -2.80
CA ASP A 192 2.83 -15.16 -2.25
C ASP A 192 2.90 -16.68 -2.43
N ARG A 193 1.82 -17.45 -2.32
CA ARG A 193 1.86 -18.92 -2.45
C ARG A 193 1.96 -19.44 -3.90
N ILE A 194 1.92 -18.57 -4.90
CA ILE A 194 1.82 -18.93 -6.34
C ILE A 194 2.92 -18.26 -7.17
N LEU A 195 3.27 -17.03 -6.83
CA LEU A 195 4.17 -16.19 -7.60
C LEU A 195 5.16 -15.48 -6.68
N ALA A 196 6.44 -15.48 -7.10
CA ALA A 196 7.42 -14.55 -6.57
C ALA A 196 7.87 -13.57 -7.64
N ILE A 197 8.05 -12.33 -7.22
CA ILE A 197 8.62 -11.24 -8.00
C ILE A 197 9.92 -10.81 -7.34
N SER A 198 10.87 -10.36 -8.16
CA SER A 198 12.12 -9.80 -7.66
C SER A 198 12.49 -8.56 -8.45
N PHE A 199 13.05 -7.57 -7.77
CA PHE A 199 13.49 -6.34 -8.40
C PHE A 199 14.61 -5.68 -7.61
N ARG A 200 15.42 -4.88 -8.30
CA ARG A 200 16.38 -3.98 -7.69
C ARG A 200 15.70 -2.65 -7.38
N TYR A 201 15.94 -2.13 -6.19
CA TYR A 201 15.45 -0.84 -5.74
C TYR A 201 16.62 0.08 -5.41
N ASP A 202 16.62 1.27 -6.01
CA ASP A 202 17.47 2.39 -5.63
C ASP A 202 16.84 3.09 -4.43
N VAL A 203 17.41 2.91 -3.23
CA VAL A 203 16.87 3.52 -2.02
C VAL A 203 17.05 5.04 -1.99
N ARG A 204 18.01 5.60 -2.73
CA ARG A 204 18.23 7.04 -2.84
C ARG A 204 17.15 7.69 -3.69
N GLN A 205 16.89 7.14 -4.87
CA GLN A 205 16.03 7.78 -5.87
C GLN A 205 14.61 7.20 -5.92
N GLY A 206 14.37 6.05 -5.31
CA GLY A 206 13.08 5.36 -5.36
C GLY A 206 12.78 4.69 -6.70
N ILE A 207 13.81 4.27 -7.43
CA ILE A 207 13.69 3.67 -8.76
C ILE A 207 13.70 2.15 -8.65
N ILE A 208 12.74 1.49 -9.30
CA ILE A 208 12.71 0.03 -9.45
C ILE A 208 13.35 -0.34 -10.79
N SER A 209 14.16 -1.39 -10.81
CA SER A 209 14.84 -1.87 -12.02
C SER A 209 15.09 -3.38 -11.96
N ALA A 210 15.58 -3.96 -13.06
CA ALA A 210 15.97 -5.37 -13.14
C ALA A 210 14.90 -6.34 -12.61
N ALA A 211 13.64 -6.08 -12.97
CA ALA A 211 12.51 -6.88 -12.58
C ALA A 211 12.57 -8.30 -13.16
N SER A 212 12.18 -9.29 -12.35
CA SER A 212 12.00 -10.67 -12.74
C SER A 212 10.84 -11.30 -11.98
N ARG A 213 10.31 -12.41 -12.50
CA ARG A 213 9.28 -13.20 -11.83
C ARG A 213 9.54 -14.69 -11.99
N THR A 214 8.95 -15.49 -11.11
CA THR A 214 8.92 -16.94 -11.29
C THR A 214 7.88 -17.34 -12.33
N LYS A 215 7.94 -18.59 -12.80
CA LYS A 215 6.83 -19.21 -13.52
C LYS A 215 5.60 -19.32 -12.60
N LEU A 216 4.41 -19.21 -13.19
CA LEU A 216 3.17 -19.50 -12.47
C LEU A 216 3.05 -21.01 -12.27
N ASP A 217 2.62 -21.42 -11.08
CA ASP A 217 2.41 -22.82 -10.70
C ASP A 217 3.70 -23.69 -10.80
N ASP A 218 4.89 -23.11 -10.57
CA ASP A 218 6.14 -23.88 -10.48
C ASP A 218 6.05 -24.88 -9.31
N PRO A 219 6.12 -26.21 -9.53
CA PRO A 219 6.03 -27.20 -8.46
C PRO A 219 7.16 -27.08 -7.42
N ALA A 220 8.29 -26.47 -7.76
CA ALA A 220 9.37 -26.18 -6.80
C ALA A 220 8.94 -25.14 -5.76
N TYR A 221 7.98 -24.27 -6.10
CA TYR A 221 7.47 -23.22 -5.23
C TYR A 221 6.82 -23.76 -3.94
N ALA A 222 6.05 -24.84 -4.07
CA ALA A 222 5.39 -25.51 -2.96
C ALA A 222 6.37 -26.16 -1.96
N LYS A 223 7.63 -26.39 -2.37
CA LYS A 223 8.67 -27.02 -1.54
C LYS A 223 9.48 -26.01 -0.73
N ILE A 224 9.26 -24.72 -0.93
CA ILE A 224 9.99 -23.67 -0.22
C ILE A 224 9.47 -23.61 1.22
N SER A 225 10.38 -23.73 2.18
CA SER A 225 10.13 -23.29 3.55
C SER A 225 10.26 -21.78 3.60
N TRP A 226 9.18 -21.11 4.03
CA TRP A 226 9.07 -19.65 4.07
C TRP A 226 9.33 -19.16 5.49
N PRO A 227 10.54 -18.70 5.82
CA PRO A 227 10.80 -18.10 7.12
C PRO A 227 10.07 -16.75 7.25
N HIS A 228 10.04 -16.22 8.46
CA HIS A 228 9.56 -14.87 8.73
C HIS A 228 10.22 -13.83 7.83
N SER A 229 9.43 -12.87 7.36
CA SER A 229 9.89 -11.77 6.52
C SER A 229 10.80 -10.80 7.30
N ILE A 230 10.52 -10.56 8.57
CA ILE A 230 11.27 -9.64 9.41
C ILE A 230 12.24 -10.40 10.32
N ALA A 231 13.55 -10.26 10.06
CA ALA A 231 14.59 -10.83 10.92
C ALA A 231 14.96 -9.92 12.09
N LYS A 232 14.80 -8.60 11.95
CA LYS A 232 15.24 -7.59 12.92
C LYS A 232 14.14 -6.53 13.12
N PRO A 233 13.06 -6.86 13.83
CA PRO A 233 11.95 -5.92 14.00
C PRO A 233 12.40 -4.70 14.80
N ALA A 234 12.15 -3.49 14.28
CA ALA A 234 12.54 -2.25 14.97
C ALA A 234 11.76 -1.98 16.27
N ASN A 235 10.53 -2.49 16.38
CA ASN A 235 9.68 -2.30 17.55
C ASN A 235 8.61 -3.40 17.63
N GLU A 236 7.77 -3.32 18.67
CA GLU A 236 6.70 -4.29 18.93
C GLU A 236 5.63 -4.28 17.84
N THR A 237 5.29 -3.13 17.26
CA THR A 237 4.31 -3.04 16.17
C THR A 237 4.79 -3.80 14.93
N VAL A 238 6.07 -3.62 14.56
CA VAL A 238 6.69 -4.34 13.43
C VAL A 238 6.71 -5.85 13.70
N ARG A 239 7.09 -6.25 14.93
CA ARG A 239 7.07 -7.68 15.31
C ARG A 239 5.67 -8.28 15.26
N LEU A 240 4.68 -7.57 15.80
CA LEU A 240 3.28 -8.02 15.80
C LEU A 240 2.73 -8.18 14.38
N MET A 241 3.06 -7.25 13.47
CA MET A 241 2.70 -7.38 12.05
C MET A 241 3.36 -8.58 11.39
N ASP A 242 4.63 -8.85 11.66
CA ASP A 242 5.34 -10.01 11.10
C ASP A 242 4.76 -11.34 11.62
N ASP A 243 4.50 -11.44 12.94
CA ASP A 243 3.83 -12.60 13.54
C ASP A 243 2.44 -12.84 12.92
N LEU A 244 1.69 -11.76 12.69
CA LEU A 244 0.38 -11.81 12.05
C LEU A 244 0.47 -12.28 10.59
N VAL A 245 1.39 -11.71 9.81
CA VAL A 245 1.61 -12.10 8.41
C VAL A 245 2.02 -13.57 8.33
N GLN A 246 2.90 -14.03 9.21
CA GLN A 246 3.27 -15.44 9.29
C GLN A 246 2.07 -16.31 9.69
N SER A 247 1.27 -15.88 10.67
CA SER A 247 0.04 -16.60 11.04
C SER A 247 -0.94 -16.71 9.88
N ILE A 248 -1.10 -15.67 9.05
CA ILE A 248 -1.91 -15.72 7.83
C ILE A 248 -1.27 -16.69 6.82
N TRP A 249 0.04 -16.62 6.64
CA TRP A 249 0.78 -17.48 5.71
C TRP A 249 0.61 -18.97 6.03
N ASP A 250 0.79 -19.34 7.30
CA ASP A 250 0.68 -20.72 7.80
C ASP A 250 -0.76 -21.20 7.87
N SER A 251 -1.72 -20.30 7.64
CA SER A 251 -3.14 -20.64 7.74
C SER A 251 -3.67 -21.46 6.57
N TYR A 252 -2.95 -21.47 5.44
CA TYR A 252 -3.42 -22.02 4.17
C TYR A 252 -2.70 -23.30 3.77
N PRO A 253 -3.42 -24.27 3.18
CA PRO A 253 -2.78 -25.46 2.63
C PRO A 253 -1.88 -25.10 1.44
N GLU A 254 -0.84 -25.90 1.26
CA GLU A 254 0.18 -25.70 0.21
C GLU A 254 -0.34 -25.91 -1.23
N ILE A 255 -1.54 -26.50 -1.41
CA ILE A 255 -2.05 -26.91 -2.73
C ILE A 255 -3.54 -26.55 -2.92
N GLY A 256 -3.83 -25.78 -3.98
CA GLY A 256 -5.00 -25.95 -4.86
C GLY A 256 -6.37 -25.43 -4.41
N TYR A 257 -6.72 -24.24 -4.89
CA TYR A 257 -8.07 -23.66 -4.84
C TYR A 257 -8.74 -23.83 -6.21
N GLU A 258 -9.14 -25.06 -6.52
CA GLU A 258 -9.66 -25.37 -7.87
C GLU A 258 -11.16 -25.07 -8.03
N ASN A 259 -11.87 -24.62 -6.99
CA ASN A 259 -13.28 -24.24 -7.06
C ASN A 259 -13.70 -23.13 -6.06
N GLU A 260 -14.78 -22.41 -6.38
CA GLU A 260 -15.30 -21.27 -5.59
C GLU A 260 -15.80 -21.68 -4.19
N ASP A 261 -16.35 -22.88 -4.03
CA ASP A 261 -16.79 -23.40 -2.72
C ASP A 261 -15.65 -23.46 -1.71
N ARG A 262 -14.44 -23.80 -2.16
CA ARG A 262 -13.25 -23.79 -1.32
C ARG A 262 -12.88 -22.36 -0.93
N TYR A 263 -12.97 -21.39 -1.84
CA TYR A 263 -12.61 -20.00 -1.56
C TYR A 263 -13.38 -19.43 -0.36
N LEU A 264 -14.72 -19.54 -0.35
CA LEU A 264 -15.52 -19.01 0.76
C LEU A 264 -15.21 -19.70 2.08
N ARG A 265 -15.01 -21.03 2.07
CA ARG A 265 -14.63 -21.80 3.24
C ARG A 265 -13.27 -21.35 3.81
N TYR A 266 -12.28 -21.10 2.96
CA TYR A 266 -10.97 -20.64 3.40
C TYR A 266 -10.99 -19.21 3.91
N ARG A 267 -11.84 -18.34 3.35
CA ARG A 267 -12.06 -16.99 3.90
C ARG A 267 -12.66 -17.05 5.30
N GLN A 268 -13.63 -17.94 5.54
CA GLN A 268 -14.17 -18.17 6.89
C GLN A 268 -13.09 -18.69 7.85
N LEU A 269 -12.25 -19.64 7.42
CA LEU A 269 -11.13 -20.15 8.21
C LEU A 269 -10.12 -19.03 8.55
N GLN A 270 -9.80 -18.16 7.58
CA GLN A 270 -8.95 -17.00 7.80
C GLN A 270 -9.53 -16.10 8.89
N THR A 271 -10.82 -15.75 8.80
CA THR A 271 -11.50 -14.94 9.82
C THR A 271 -11.41 -15.55 11.21
N ILE A 272 -11.63 -16.86 11.35
CA ILE A 272 -11.54 -17.57 12.63
C ILE A 272 -10.11 -17.50 13.20
N LYS A 273 -9.09 -17.75 12.36
CA LYS A 273 -7.69 -17.72 12.79
C LYS A 273 -7.23 -16.31 13.16
N LEU A 274 -7.64 -15.30 12.40
CA LEU A 274 -7.38 -13.89 12.71
C LEU A 274 -8.03 -13.47 14.03
N ALA A 275 -9.28 -13.87 14.27
CA ALA A 275 -9.94 -13.63 15.55
C ALA A 275 -9.18 -14.27 16.71
N ALA A 276 -8.75 -15.53 16.55
CA ALA A 276 -7.98 -16.24 17.55
C ALA A 276 -6.63 -15.57 17.83
N PHE A 277 -5.89 -15.19 16.78
CA PHE A 277 -4.62 -14.48 16.88
C PHE A 277 -4.78 -13.12 17.58
N HIS A 278 -5.77 -12.32 17.17
CA HIS A 278 -6.06 -11.04 17.78
C HIS A 278 -6.41 -11.21 19.28
N ASN A 279 -7.24 -12.19 19.61
CA ASN A 279 -7.65 -12.47 20.98
C ASN A 279 -6.47 -12.91 21.88
N SER A 280 -5.56 -13.74 21.37
CA SER A 280 -4.38 -14.18 22.15
C SER A 280 -3.32 -13.09 22.29
N ASN A 281 -3.31 -12.09 21.40
CA ASN A 281 -2.32 -11.01 21.39
C ASN A 281 -2.89 -9.64 21.82
N ARG A 282 -4.11 -9.54 22.37
CA ARG A 282 -4.78 -8.25 22.70
C ARG A 282 -3.90 -7.24 23.43
N GLY A 283 -3.09 -7.68 24.40
CA GLY A 283 -2.17 -6.79 25.13
C GLY A 283 -1.10 -6.16 24.24
N ARG A 284 -0.60 -6.91 23.25
CA ARG A 284 0.39 -6.43 22.25
C ARG A 284 -0.26 -5.43 21.29
N TYR A 285 -1.47 -5.74 20.80
CA TYR A 285 -2.26 -4.82 19.96
C TYR A 285 -2.51 -3.49 20.66
N ARG A 286 -3.04 -3.53 21.90
CA ARG A 286 -3.30 -2.33 22.69
C ARG A 286 -2.04 -1.48 22.85
N LYS A 287 -0.92 -2.10 23.24
CA LYS A 287 0.36 -1.39 23.41
C LYS A 287 0.82 -0.74 22.10
N ALA A 288 0.77 -1.47 20.98
CA ALA A 288 1.19 -0.98 19.67
C ALA A 288 0.34 0.21 19.20
N ILE A 289 -0.99 0.09 19.29
CA ILE A 289 -1.92 1.13 18.82
C ILE A 289 -1.90 2.34 19.76
N GLU A 290 -1.93 2.17 21.08
CA GLU A 290 -1.86 3.29 22.02
C GLU A 290 -0.57 4.10 21.85
N GLN A 291 0.57 3.44 21.62
CA GLN A 291 1.84 4.12 21.39
C GLN A 291 1.79 5.01 20.14
N GLU A 292 1.14 4.54 19.07
CA GLU A 292 0.91 5.33 17.87
C GLU A 292 0.00 6.52 18.15
N LEU A 293 -1.20 6.27 18.71
CA LEU A 293 -2.22 7.30 18.92
C LEU A 293 -1.77 8.41 19.86
N ARG A 294 -1.03 8.07 20.94
CA ARG A 294 -0.46 9.08 21.87
C ARG A 294 0.58 9.98 21.22
N SER A 295 1.19 9.55 20.11
CA SER A 295 2.19 10.35 19.39
C SER A 295 1.58 11.37 18.43
N LEU A 296 0.26 11.30 18.20
CA LEU A 296 -0.47 12.15 17.28
C LEU A 296 -0.92 13.44 17.97
N ALA A 297 -1.07 14.50 17.17
CA ALA A 297 -1.65 15.74 17.63
C ALA A 297 -3.16 15.59 17.91
N GLN A 298 -3.72 16.50 18.70
CA GLN A 298 -5.16 16.58 18.92
C GLN A 298 -5.88 16.98 17.63
N PRO A 299 -7.10 16.46 17.38
CA PRO A 299 -7.86 16.80 16.19
C PRO A 299 -8.25 18.29 16.18
N PRO A 300 -8.39 18.90 14.98
CA PRO A 300 -8.88 20.27 14.88
C PRO A 300 -10.32 20.36 15.39
N ALA A 301 -10.68 21.50 16.01
CA ALA A 301 -12.04 21.72 16.50
C ALA A 301 -13.08 21.79 15.37
N THR A 302 -12.67 22.31 14.21
CA THR A 302 -13.49 22.40 12.99
C THR A 302 -12.63 22.09 11.77
N LEU A 303 -13.25 21.48 10.76
CA LEU A 303 -12.61 21.16 9.49
C LEU A 303 -13.03 22.20 8.43
N THR A 304 -12.21 23.22 8.22
CA THR A 304 -12.49 24.31 7.27
C THR A 304 -12.26 23.88 5.82
N GLY A 305 -13.16 24.27 4.90
CA GLY A 305 -13.02 23.97 3.46
C GLY A 305 -13.44 22.54 3.07
N PHE A 306 -14.14 21.86 3.97
CA PHE A 306 -14.63 20.50 3.80
C PHE A 306 -16.13 20.43 4.09
N LYS A 307 -16.86 19.75 3.21
CA LYS A 307 -18.27 19.43 3.40
C LYS A 307 -18.41 18.01 3.92
N GLU A 308 -19.11 17.87 5.04
CA GLU A 308 -19.50 16.55 5.55
C GLU A 308 -20.54 15.90 4.64
N LEU A 309 -20.34 14.63 4.32
CA LEU A 309 -21.32 13.85 3.55
C LEU A 309 -22.19 12.96 4.44
N THR A 310 -21.72 12.64 5.66
CA THR A 310 -22.43 11.79 6.64
C THR A 310 -23.31 12.59 7.60
N THR A 311 -24.45 12.03 8.01
CA THR A 311 -25.29 12.50 9.14
C THR A 311 -25.13 11.59 10.36
N ALA A 312 -25.68 11.97 11.52
CA ALA A 312 -25.58 11.22 12.79
C ALA A 312 -26.11 9.77 12.70
N GLU A 313 -27.03 9.55 11.76
CA GLU A 313 -27.74 8.30 11.54
C GLU A 313 -27.03 7.37 10.54
N ASP A 314 -26.05 7.87 9.80
CA ASP A 314 -25.34 7.08 8.79
C ASP A 314 -24.37 6.08 9.44
N ASP A 315 -24.41 4.82 8.97
CA ASP A 315 -23.35 3.83 9.17
C ASP A 315 -22.75 3.46 7.81
N ILE A 316 -21.63 4.11 7.48
CA ILE A 316 -20.90 3.87 6.23
C ILE A 316 -19.95 2.67 6.33
N THR A 317 -19.73 2.12 7.53
CA THR A 317 -18.74 1.07 7.80
C THR A 317 -19.24 -0.39 7.88
N PRO A 318 -20.52 -0.78 7.72
CA PRO A 318 -20.99 -2.10 8.16
C PRO A 318 -20.37 -3.27 7.39
N TYR A 319 -19.90 -3.06 6.16
CA TYR A 319 -19.21 -4.08 5.35
C TYR A 319 -17.67 -3.98 5.40
N ARG A 320 -17.14 -2.93 6.05
CA ARG A 320 -15.70 -2.66 6.16
C ARG A 320 -15.20 -2.84 7.59
N ASP A 321 -16.04 -2.64 8.59
CA ASP A 321 -15.74 -3.02 9.96
C ASP A 321 -15.85 -4.55 10.09
N SER A 322 -14.71 -5.23 9.91
CA SER A 322 -14.65 -6.69 9.84
C SER A 322 -13.57 -7.20 10.79
N THR A 323 -13.71 -8.45 11.22
CA THR A 323 -12.68 -9.14 12.01
C THR A 323 -11.30 -9.10 11.34
N TYR A 324 -11.25 -9.13 10.00
CA TYR A 324 -9.99 -9.00 9.27
C TYR A 324 -9.35 -7.64 9.55
N ASN A 325 -10.08 -6.54 9.36
CA ASN A 325 -9.54 -5.19 9.59
C ASN A 325 -9.22 -4.95 11.07
N ALA A 326 -10.10 -5.37 11.98
CA ALA A 326 -9.85 -5.28 13.42
C ALA A 326 -8.58 -6.01 13.86
N ALA A 327 -8.27 -7.16 13.24
CA ALA A 327 -7.06 -7.93 13.54
C ALA A 327 -5.81 -7.45 12.78
N THR A 328 -5.95 -6.71 11.68
CA THR A 328 -4.80 -6.37 10.79
C THR A 328 -4.43 -4.90 10.80
N PHE A 329 -5.28 -4.02 11.35
CA PHE A 329 -5.01 -2.60 11.40
C PHE A 329 -4.32 -2.23 12.71
N LEU A 330 -3.14 -1.63 12.60
CA LEU A 330 -2.36 -1.09 13.72
C LEU A 330 -2.11 0.41 13.58
N TYR A 331 -2.48 1.01 12.44
CA TYR A 331 -2.25 2.41 12.13
C TYR A 331 -3.53 3.14 11.72
N PRO A 332 -3.73 4.41 12.13
CA PRO A 332 -4.91 5.21 11.77
C PRO A 332 -5.26 5.24 10.29
N ARG A 333 -4.23 5.34 9.45
CA ARG A 333 -4.39 5.49 8.00
C ARG A 333 -4.94 4.24 7.32
N GLN A 334 -4.83 3.06 7.94
CA GLN A 334 -5.43 1.83 7.41
C GLN A 334 -6.96 1.90 7.52
N TRP A 335 -7.48 2.34 8.67
CA TRP A 335 -8.90 2.62 8.84
C TRP A 335 -9.38 3.73 7.92
N ALA A 336 -8.60 4.80 7.75
CA ALA A 336 -8.94 5.86 6.81
C ALA A 336 -9.14 5.33 5.38
N SER A 337 -8.22 4.48 4.89
CA SER A 337 -8.36 3.83 3.58
C SER A 337 -9.62 2.95 3.50
N ALA A 338 -9.91 2.17 4.55
CA ALA A 338 -11.11 1.35 4.60
C ALA A 338 -12.40 2.19 4.61
N ILE A 339 -12.43 3.30 5.33
CA ILE A 339 -13.56 4.24 5.41
C ILE A 339 -13.75 4.97 4.07
N GLN A 340 -12.69 5.44 3.43
CA GLN A 340 -12.74 6.02 2.08
C GLN A 340 -13.37 5.05 1.07
N MET A 341 -12.96 3.78 1.13
CA MET A 341 -13.54 2.72 0.29
C MET A 341 -15.00 2.42 0.65
N ALA A 342 -15.37 2.52 1.92
CA ALA A 342 -16.76 2.36 2.37
C ALA A 342 -17.63 3.51 1.83
N ALA A 343 -17.15 4.74 1.95
CA ALA A 343 -17.80 5.95 1.45
C ALA A 343 -18.01 5.91 -0.07
N LEU A 344 -17.04 5.40 -0.84
CA LEU A 344 -17.20 5.16 -2.28
C LEU A 344 -18.45 4.32 -2.59
N SER A 345 -18.61 3.20 -1.89
CA SER A 345 -19.76 2.30 -2.10
C SER A 345 -21.06 2.89 -1.57
N TYR A 346 -21.02 3.50 -0.38
CA TYR A 346 -22.20 4.04 0.30
C TYR A 346 -22.82 5.23 -0.45
N PHE A 347 -21.99 6.22 -0.81
CA PHE A 347 -22.43 7.42 -1.52
C PHE A 347 -22.39 7.28 -3.04
N GLN A 348 -22.04 6.09 -3.56
CA GLN A 348 -21.90 5.82 -5.00
C GLN A 348 -21.00 6.87 -5.70
N LEU A 349 -19.89 7.21 -5.07
CA LEU A 349 -18.97 8.23 -5.59
C LEU A 349 -18.39 7.80 -6.94
N ASN A 350 -18.08 8.78 -7.79
CA ASN A 350 -17.44 8.50 -9.07
C ASN A 350 -16.08 7.80 -8.84
N PRO A 351 -15.81 6.62 -9.44
CA PRO A 351 -14.54 5.93 -9.29
C PRO A 351 -13.32 6.77 -9.72
N LYS A 352 -13.49 7.70 -10.66
CA LYS A 352 -12.43 8.65 -11.06
C LYS A 352 -12.08 9.62 -9.93
N GLU A 353 -13.09 10.14 -9.23
CA GLU A 353 -12.88 11.01 -8.06
C GLU A 353 -12.25 10.26 -6.89
N TYR A 354 -12.65 9.01 -6.66
CA TYR A 354 -11.96 8.16 -5.68
C TYR A 354 -10.48 7.98 -6.01
N ALA A 355 -10.18 7.62 -7.26
CA ALA A 355 -8.79 7.43 -7.68
C ALA A 355 -7.97 8.72 -7.56
N ARG A 356 -8.57 9.86 -7.88
CA ARG A 356 -7.98 11.19 -7.68
C ARG A 356 -7.67 11.45 -6.19
N ARG A 357 -8.58 11.15 -5.27
CA ARG A 357 -8.34 11.28 -3.82
C ARG A 357 -7.20 10.38 -3.33
N VAL A 358 -7.13 9.14 -3.81
CA VAL A 358 -6.03 8.23 -3.47
C VAL A 358 -4.70 8.75 -4.01
N GLN A 359 -4.67 9.24 -5.25
CA GLN A 359 -3.47 9.86 -5.84
C GLN A 359 -3.02 11.07 -5.03
N HIS A 360 -3.94 11.97 -4.69
CA HIS A 360 -3.63 13.12 -3.84
C HIS A 360 -3.14 12.69 -2.45
N THR A 361 -3.70 11.64 -1.87
CA THR A 361 -3.22 11.10 -0.59
C THR A 361 -1.78 10.58 -0.70
N ALA A 362 -1.43 9.91 -1.81
CA ALA A 362 -0.07 9.45 -2.05
C ALA A 362 0.94 10.61 -2.20
N ILE A 363 0.53 11.72 -2.82
CA ILE A 363 1.40 12.89 -3.04
C ILE A 363 1.44 13.81 -1.82
N PHE A 364 0.29 14.28 -1.35
CA PHE A 364 0.17 15.30 -0.30
C PHE A 364 0.10 14.72 1.12
N GLY A 365 0.01 13.38 1.25
CA GLY A 365 -0.06 12.71 2.54
C GLY A 365 -1.43 12.80 3.21
N LEU A 366 -1.51 12.18 4.38
CA LEU A 366 -2.69 12.12 5.23
C LEU A 366 -2.29 12.47 6.66
N ASN A 367 -2.79 13.58 7.19
CA ASN A 367 -2.49 13.97 8.56
C ASN A 367 -3.42 13.24 9.53
N SER A 368 -2.85 12.49 10.46
CA SER A 368 -3.60 11.75 11.45
C SER A 368 -3.57 12.48 12.80
N TYR A 369 -4.71 12.53 13.46
CA TYR A 369 -4.90 13.12 14.78
C TYR A 369 -5.65 12.14 15.65
N ALA A 370 -5.46 12.23 16.96
CA ALA A 370 -6.18 11.37 17.89
C ALA A 370 -6.48 12.08 19.21
N ARG A 371 -7.61 11.72 19.79
CA ARG A 371 -8.05 12.15 21.12
C ARG A 371 -8.57 10.95 21.88
N GLN A 372 -8.03 10.73 23.07
CA GLN A 372 -8.52 9.69 23.96
C GLN A 372 -9.92 10.08 24.47
N LEU A 373 -10.90 9.19 24.33
CA LEU A 373 -12.26 9.39 24.85
C LEU A 373 -12.41 8.71 26.21
N ASN A 374 -11.88 7.50 26.35
CA ASN A 374 -11.81 6.76 27.61
C ASN A 374 -10.63 5.76 27.55
N ASN A 375 -10.61 4.78 28.46
CA ASN A 375 -9.52 3.81 28.53
C ASN A 375 -9.38 2.98 27.25
N ASP A 376 -10.49 2.63 26.61
CA ASP A 376 -10.49 1.69 25.48
C ASP A 376 -10.82 2.36 24.14
N GLU A 377 -11.42 3.54 24.14
CA GLU A 377 -11.87 4.22 22.93
C GLU A 377 -11.07 5.50 22.64
N TRP A 378 -10.71 5.64 21.38
CA TRP A 378 -10.04 6.82 20.84
C TRP A 378 -10.82 7.37 19.66
N GLU A 379 -11.04 8.67 19.64
CA GLU A 379 -11.45 9.37 18.43
C GLU A 379 -10.22 9.61 17.56
N VAL A 380 -10.30 9.23 16.29
CA VAL A 380 -9.21 9.35 15.34
C VAL A 380 -9.69 10.09 14.12
N TRP A 381 -8.91 11.09 13.71
CA TRP A 381 -9.16 11.88 12.50
C TRP A 381 -8.03 11.65 11.50
N ASN A 382 -8.38 11.58 10.23
CA ASN A 382 -7.43 11.57 9.13
C ASN A 382 -7.85 12.62 8.10
N VAL A 383 -6.98 13.58 7.83
CA VAL A 383 -7.27 14.75 6.98
C VAL A 383 -6.27 14.81 5.83
N GLY A 384 -6.76 14.60 4.62
CA GLY A 384 -5.99 14.66 3.38
C GLY A 384 -6.21 15.97 2.63
N ALA A 385 -5.71 16.04 1.39
CA ALA A 385 -5.88 17.22 0.56
C ALA A 385 -7.30 17.37 -0.01
N LEU A 386 -7.98 16.26 -0.30
CA LEU A 386 -9.28 16.23 -0.99
C LEU A 386 -10.41 15.58 -0.17
N ASP A 387 -10.07 14.81 0.86
CA ASP A 387 -11.04 14.18 1.74
C ASP A 387 -10.52 14.08 3.18
N ALA A 388 -11.45 13.80 4.09
CA ALA A 388 -11.14 13.52 5.48
C ALA A 388 -12.12 12.51 6.05
N CYS A 389 -11.72 11.83 7.12
CA CYS A 389 -12.61 10.97 7.89
C CYS A 389 -12.31 11.04 9.39
N SER A 390 -13.30 10.72 10.19
CA SER A 390 -13.14 10.48 11.63
C SER A 390 -13.89 9.22 12.03
N TYR A 391 -13.46 8.59 13.11
CA TYR A 391 -14.08 7.38 13.66
C TYR A 391 -13.65 7.18 15.11
N ILE A 392 -14.41 6.36 15.84
CA ILE A 392 -14.02 5.86 17.15
C ILE A 392 -13.39 4.50 16.98
N TRP A 393 -12.16 4.33 17.47
CA TRP A 393 -11.45 3.06 17.49
C TRP A 393 -11.51 2.44 18.90
N ASP A 394 -12.15 1.27 19.02
CA ASP A 394 -12.16 0.46 20.25
C ASP A 394 -10.92 -0.44 20.29
N LEU A 395 -9.99 -0.16 21.20
CA LEU A 395 -8.74 -0.91 21.37
C LEU A 395 -8.92 -2.29 22.03
N ARG A 396 -10.06 -2.56 22.67
CA ARG A 396 -10.38 -3.89 23.22
C ARG A 396 -10.74 -4.86 22.10
N THR A 397 -11.43 -4.37 21.08
CA THR A 397 -12.00 -5.22 20.02
C THR A 397 -11.32 -5.03 18.67
N GLY A 398 -10.60 -3.94 18.46
CA GLY A 398 -9.94 -3.55 17.22
C GLY A 398 -10.88 -2.88 16.20
N HIS A 399 -12.18 -2.85 16.48
CA HIS A 399 -13.22 -2.36 15.57
C HIS A 399 -13.32 -0.83 15.54
N ALA A 400 -13.82 -0.30 14.44
CA ALA A 400 -14.09 1.13 14.25
C ALA A 400 -15.59 1.39 14.14
N SER A 401 -16.06 2.46 14.79
CA SER A 401 -17.48 2.85 14.79
C SER A 401 -17.66 4.35 14.60
N LYS A 402 -18.91 4.77 14.35
CA LYS A 402 -19.30 6.18 14.15
C LYS A 402 -18.42 6.88 13.10
N ALA A 403 -18.14 6.18 12.00
CA ALA A 403 -17.32 6.73 10.94
C ALA A 403 -18.03 7.92 10.25
N ARG A 404 -17.29 9.00 10.09
CA ARG A 404 -17.73 10.25 9.44
C ARG A 404 -16.83 10.54 8.25
N TYR A 405 -17.37 11.14 7.21
CA TYR A 405 -16.63 11.38 5.97
C TYR A 405 -16.90 12.77 5.39
N TRP A 406 -15.83 13.44 4.98
CA TRP A 406 -15.85 14.77 4.39
C TRP A 406 -15.13 14.80 3.04
N VAL A 407 -15.53 15.73 2.18
CA VAL A 407 -14.88 16.03 0.90
C VAL A 407 -14.61 17.53 0.79
N GLN A 408 -13.54 17.91 0.09
CA GLN A 408 -13.18 19.33 -0.09
C GLN A 408 -14.28 20.09 -0.85
N GLU A 409 -14.60 21.33 -0.44
CA GLU A 409 -15.76 22.10 -0.94
C GLU A 409 -15.67 22.59 -2.41
N ASP A 410 -14.54 22.41 -3.09
CA ASP A 410 -14.32 22.88 -4.47
C ASP A 410 -14.24 21.77 -5.53
N THR A 411 -14.43 20.50 -5.16
CA THR A 411 -14.61 19.42 -6.15
C THR A 411 -16.05 19.46 -6.64
N ARG A 412 -16.33 20.32 -7.63
CA ARG A 412 -17.65 20.40 -8.29
C ARG A 412 -18.06 19.02 -8.82
N PHE A 413 -19.29 18.64 -8.46
CA PHE A 413 -19.96 17.38 -8.76
C PHE A 413 -20.06 17.05 -10.25
#